data_AF-A0A4Q5T4H5-F1
#
_entry.id   AF-A0A4Q5T4H5-F1
#
_cell.length_a   1.000
_cell.length_b   1.000
_cell.length_c   1.000
_cell.angle_alpha   90.00
_cell.angle_beta   90.00
_cell.angle_gamma   90.00
#
_symmetry.space_group_name_H-M   'P 1'
#
loop_
_entity.id
_entity.type
_entity.pdbx_description
1 polymer ?
#
loop_
_entity_poly.entity_id
_entity_poly.type
_entity_poly.pdbx_seq_one_letter_code
_entity_poly.pdbx_strand_id
1 'polypeptide(L)'
;RHATVDLIVGRASERTRFVLAQIGRAALAVTFGLVAFGSIWVAYDLWPTTEMTELLAIRVAPFRMIWIAACTLAAIHFAISFAKGLRR
;
A
#
# COMPACT_ATOMS: atom_id res chain seq x y z
N ARG A 1 -2.40 13.36 14.95
CA ARG A 1 -3.71 13.68 15.57
C ARG A 1 -4.29 14.86 14.78
N HIS A 2 -5.19 14.63 13.82
CA HIS A 2 -5.71 15.66 12.91
C HIS A 2 -7.07 16.18 13.41
N ALA A 3 -7.03 17.24 14.22
CA ALA A 3 -8.19 17.81 14.92
C ALA A 3 -9.35 18.23 14.00
N THR A 4 -9.08 18.59 12.74
CA THR A 4 -10.10 19.02 11.80
C THR A 4 -10.97 17.86 11.28
N VAL A 5 -10.40 16.66 11.17
CA VAL A 5 -11.16 15.48 10.68
C VAL A 5 -12.08 14.96 11.79
N ASP A 6 -11.65 15.00 13.05
CA ASP A 6 -12.47 14.58 14.20
C ASP A 6 -13.72 15.46 14.40
N LEU A 7 -13.68 16.74 14.03
CA LEU A 7 -14.86 17.62 14.13
C LEU A 7 -15.96 17.27 13.12
N ILE A 8 -15.58 16.86 11.90
CA ILE A 8 -16.53 16.50 10.83
C ILE A 8 -16.98 15.04 11.00
N VAL A 9 -16.03 14.14 11.25
CA VAL A 9 -16.32 12.71 11.49
C VAL A 9 -17.06 12.53 12.82
N GLY A 10 -16.78 13.37 13.81
CA GLY A 10 -17.46 13.46 15.11
C GLY A 10 -18.98 13.46 15.02
N ARG A 11 -19.54 14.14 14.00
CA ARG A 11 -20.98 14.24 13.73
C ARG A 11 -21.52 13.23 12.72
N ALA A 12 -20.64 12.48 12.05
CA ALA A 12 -21.04 11.51 11.06
C ALA A 12 -21.64 10.26 11.73
N SER A 13 -22.75 9.76 11.17
CA SER A 13 -23.39 8.51 11.61
C SER A 13 -22.40 7.35 11.57
N GLU A 14 -22.61 6.36 12.44
CA GLU A 14 -21.78 5.15 12.51
C GLU A 14 -21.66 4.43 11.15
N ARG A 15 -22.75 4.45 10.36
CA ARG A 15 -22.81 3.92 9.00
C ARG A 15 -21.90 4.69 8.04
N THR A 16 -21.90 6.03 8.08
CA THR A 16 -21.04 6.86 7.23
C THR A 16 -19.56 6.64 7.56
N ARG A 17 -19.22 6.53 8.86
CA ARG A 17 -17.85 6.22 9.30
C ARG A 17 -17.39 4.86 8.80
N PHE A 18 -18.26 3.86 8.88
CA PHE A 18 -17.96 2.52 8.37
C PHE A 18 -17.71 2.53 6.85
N VAL A 19 -18.61 3.14 6.08
CA VAL A 19 -18.46 3.22 4.61
C VAL A 19 -17.18 3.94 4.22
N LEU A 20 -16.88 5.10 4.84
CA LEU A 20 -15.66 5.84 4.56
C LEU A 20 -14.40 5.04 4.89
N ALA A 21 -14.41 4.30 6.02
CA ALA A 21 -13.32 3.41 6.38
C ALA A 21 -13.15 2.25 5.37
N GLN A 22 -14.24 1.67 4.86
CA GLN A 22 -14.17 0.61 3.84
C GLN A 22 -13.63 1.13 2.51
N ILE A 23 -14.10 2.30 2.06
CA ILE A 23 -13.60 2.94 0.84
C ILE A 23 -12.11 3.22 0.98
N GLY A 24 -11.67 3.77 2.12
CA GLY A 24 -10.25 4.02 2.37
C GLY A 24 -9.40 2.75 2.33
N ARG A 25 -9.88 1.65 2.94
CA ARG A 25 -9.17 0.36 2.90
C ARG A 25 -9.10 -0.20 1.48
N ALA A 26 -10.20 -0.14 0.72
CA ALA A 26 -10.23 -0.59 -0.66
C ALA A 26 -9.28 0.23 -1.54
N ALA A 27 -9.31 1.57 -1.42
CA ALA A 27 -8.43 2.47 -2.15
C ALA A 27 -6.95 2.18 -1.84
N LEU A 28 -6.59 2.02 -0.56
CA LEU A 28 -5.21 1.68 -0.18
C LEU A 28 -4.79 0.30 -0.68
N ALA A 29 -5.66 -0.71 -0.61
CA ALA A 29 -5.38 -2.04 -1.14
C ALA A 29 -5.08 -1.98 -2.66
N VAL A 30 -5.89 -1.24 -3.42
CA VAL A 30 -5.69 -1.04 -4.85
C VAL A 30 -4.39 -0.29 -5.12
N THR A 31 -4.14 0.83 -4.44
CA THR A 31 -2.91 1.62 -4.64
C THR A 31 -1.66 0.79 -4.39
N PHE A 32 -1.57 0.11 -3.24
CA PHE A 32 -0.41 -0.73 -2.94
C PHE A 32 -0.31 -1.94 -3.88
N GLY A 33 -1.44 -2.50 -4.31
CA GLY A 33 -1.47 -3.59 -5.30
C GLY A 33 -0.91 -3.16 -6.65
N LEU A 34 -1.31 -1.98 -7.15
CA LEU A 34 -0.79 -1.41 -8.39
C LEU A 34 0.69 -1.06 -8.28
N VAL A 35 1.12 -0.46 -7.17
CA VAL A 35 2.54 -0.15 -6.92
C VAL A 35 3.37 -1.43 -6.84
N ALA A 36 2.89 -2.48 -6.16
CA ALA A 36 3.58 -3.76 -6.09
C ALA A 36 3.69 -4.41 -7.48
N PHE A 37 2.59 -4.43 -8.24
CA PHE A 37 2.58 -4.97 -9.60
C PHE A 37 3.55 -4.21 -10.53
N GLY A 38 3.50 -2.88 -10.53
CA GLY A 38 4.42 -2.05 -11.31
C GLY A 38 5.88 -2.24 -10.87
N SER A 39 6.13 -2.40 -9.57
CA SER A 39 7.48 -2.65 -9.05
C SER A 39 8.02 -4.02 -9.48
N ILE A 40 7.17 -5.05 -9.50
CA ILE A 40 7.53 -6.38 -10.01
C ILE A 40 7.85 -6.32 -11.50
N TRP A 41 7.02 -5.62 -12.28
CA TRP A 41 7.25 -5.42 -13.71
C TRP A 41 8.60 -4.75 -13.97
N VAL A 42 8.86 -3.63 -13.30
CA VAL A 42 10.12 -2.88 -13.41
C VAL A 42 11.31 -3.72 -12.96
N ALA A 43 11.18 -4.49 -11.87
CA ALA A 43 12.23 -5.37 -11.41
C ALA A 43 12.51 -6.53 -12.37
N TYR A 44 11.49 -7.05 -13.07
CA TYR A 44 11.65 -8.08 -14.10
C TYR A 44 12.44 -7.54 -15.30
N ASP A 45 12.09 -6.35 -15.77
CA ASP A 45 12.76 -5.68 -16.90
C ASP A 45 14.22 -5.33 -16.59
N LEU A 46 14.49 -4.91 -15.34
CA LEU A 46 15.83 -4.52 -14.88
C LEU A 46 16.63 -5.69 -14.30
N TRP A 47 16.07 -6.89 -14.17
CA TRP A 47 16.76 -8.06 -13.63
C TRP A 47 18.09 -8.41 -14.34
N PRO A 48 18.21 -8.34 -15.68
CA PRO A 48 19.48 -8.62 -16.35
C PRO A 48 20.53 -7.53 -16.15
N THR A 49 20.18 -6.38 -15.58
CA THR A 49 21.09 -5.25 -15.37
C THR A 49 21.82 -5.36 -14.03
N THR A 50 23.12 -5.06 -14.01
CA THR A 50 23.92 -4.93 -12.77
C THR A 50 23.90 -3.50 -12.25
N GLU A 51 22.71 -2.96 -11.99
CA GLU A 51 22.56 -1.61 -11.43
C GLU A 51 23.12 -1.52 -10.01
N MET A 52 23.91 -0.48 -9.79
CA MET A 52 24.56 -0.14 -8.52
C MET A 52 24.06 1.21 -8.03
N THR A 53 24.01 1.42 -6.72
CA THR A 53 23.75 2.73 -6.13
C THR A 53 24.92 3.67 -6.39
N GLU A 54 24.65 4.93 -6.75
CA GLU A 54 25.71 5.89 -7.10
C GLU A 54 26.66 6.19 -5.93
N LEU A 55 26.12 6.27 -4.70
CA LEU A 55 26.88 6.71 -3.53
C LEU A 55 27.66 5.59 -2.83
N LEU A 56 27.14 4.36 -2.81
CA LEU A 56 27.72 3.25 -2.04
C LEU A 56 28.15 2.06 -2.92
N ALA A 57 27.90 2.10 -4.24
CA ALA A 57 28.18 1.01 -5.18
C ALA A 57 27.57 -0.35 -4.74
N ILE A 58 26.41 -0.30 -4.07
CA ILE A 58 25.69 -1.51 -3.62
C ILE A 58 24.70 -1.90 -4.71
N ARG A 59 24.53 -3.20 -4.93
CA ARG A 59 23.50 -3.72 -5.85
C ARG A 59 22.11 -3.23 -5.44
N VAL A 60 21.37 -2.69 -6.40
CA VAL A 60 20.01 -2.14 -6.17
C VAL A 60 18.96 -3.27 -6.04
N ALA A 61 19.22 -4.44 -6.62
CA ALA A 61 18.33 -5.60 -6.61
C ALA A 61 17.74 -5.98 -5.23
N PRO A 62 18.52 -6.15 -4.14
CA PRO A 62 17.96 -6.49 -2.83
C PRO A 62 16.99 -5.43 -2.29
N PHE A 63 17.27 -4.13 -2.50
CA PHE A 63 16.39 -3.05 -2.06
C PHE A 63 15.06 -3.06 -2.82
N ARG A 64 15.10 -3.34 -4.13
CA ARG A 64 13.89 -3.56 -4.93
C ARG A 64 13.04 -4.70 -4.39
N MET A 65 13.66 -5.83 -4.02
CA MET A 65 12.93 -6.97 -3.45
C MET A 65 12.26 -6.63 -2.12
N ILE A 66 12.96 -5.90 -1.23
CA ILE A 66 12.40 -5.42 0.04
C ILE A 66 11.20 -4.48 -0.23
N TRP A 67 11.34 -3.56 -1.18
CA TRP A 67 10.28 -2.65 -1.58
C TRP A 67 9.04 -3.38 -2.10
N ILE A 68 9.24 -4.30 -3.05
CA ILE A 68 8.16 -5.14 -3.60
C ILE A 68 7.46 -5.92 -2.49
N ALA A 69 8.22 -6.54 -1.59
CA ALA A 69 7.67 -7.29 -0.47
C ALA A 69 6.84 -6.38 0.45
N ALA A 70 7.34 -5.19 0.80
CA ALA A 70 6.62 -4.23 1.63
C ALA A 70 5.30 -3.78 0.99
N CYS A 71 5.31 -3.40 -0.29
CA CYS A 71 4.10 -2.99 -1.01
C CYS A 71 3.09 -4.15 -1.13
N THR A 72 3.58 -5.36 -1.40
CA THR A 72 2.73 -6.56 -1.49
C THR A 72 2.06 -6.87 -0.15
N LEU A 73 2.83 -6.84 0.94
CA LEU A 73 2.30 -7.06 2.29
C LEU A 73 1.29 -5.97 2.68
N ALA A 74 1.55 -4.71 2.35
CA ALA A 74 0.61 -3.62 2.58
C ALA A 74 -0.70 -3.83 1.81
N ALA A 75 -0.63 -4.19 0.53
CA ALA A 75 -1.80 -4.49 -0.29
C ALA A 75 -2.64 -5.63 0.33
N ILE A 76 -2.00 -6.73 0.71
CA ILE A 76 -2.63 -7.88 1.37
C ILE A 76 -3.27 -7.45 2.70
N HIS A 77 -2.56 -6.67 3.52
CA HIS A 77 -3.06 -6.19 4.80
C HIS A 77 -4.37 -5.40 4.63
N PHE A 78 -4.40 -4.43 3.72
CA PHE A 78 -5.59 -3.63 3.47
C PHE A 78 -6.72 -4.43 2.83
N ALA A 79 -6.42 -5.36 1.92
CA ALA A 79 -7.41 -6.26 1.33
C ALA A 79 -8.07 -7.16 2.39
N ILE A 80 -7.28 -7.73 3.29
CA ILE A 80 -7.80 -8.54 4.41
C ILE A 80 -8.61 -7.67 5.37
N SER A 81 -8.15 -6.45 5.68
CA SER A 81 -8.86 -5.51 6.57
C SER A 81 -10.20 -5.07 5.98
N PHE A 82 -10.27 -4.89 4.66
CA PHE A 82 -11.50 -4.64 3.92
C PHE A 82 -12.44 -5.85 3.97
N ALA A 83 -11.95 -7.05 3.63
CA ALA A 83 -12.74 -8.27 3.65
C ALA A 83 -13.30 -8.61 5.05
N LYS A 84 -12.49 -8.44 6.10
CA LYS A 84 -12.94 -8.58 7.50
C LYS A 84 -13.96 -7.51 7.88
N GLY A 85 -13.85 -6.32 7.32
CA GLY A 85 -14.81 -5.22 7.51
C GLY A 85 -16.18 -5.55 6.94
N LEU A 86 -16.25 -6.17 5.76
CA LEU A 86 -17.50 -6.57 5.10
C LEU A 86 -18.20 -7.76 5.77
N ARG A 87 -17.45 -8.59 6.51
CA ARG A 87 -17.99 -9.77 7.22
C ARG A 87 -18.56 -9.46 8.60
N ARG A 88 -18.40 -8.23 9.10
CA ARG A 88 -18.98 -7.74 10.35
C ARG A 88 -20.25 -6.98 10.05
#